data_AF-A0AAW0QXG4-F1
#
_entry.id   AF-A0AAW0QXG4-F1
#
_cell.length_a   1.000
_cell.length_b   1.000
_cell.length_c   1.000
_cell.angle_alpha   90.00
_cell.angle_beta   90.00
_cell.angle_gamma   90.00
#
_symmetry.space_group_name_H-M   'P 1'
#
loop_
_entity.id
_entity.type
_entity.pdbx_description
1 polymer ?
#
loop_
_entity_poly.entity_id
_entity_poly.type
_entity_poly.pdbx_seq_one_letter_code
_entity_poly.pdbx_strand_id
1 'polypeptide(L)'
;MLLLTLIVAGLITTAYAQKDPVGGFCRRFGHQTTVIDRKLYIDGGFINYSPMEIDATNYTNDFLSYLDLDHNGSRDMPQLYANLSKNSSVPSVHGGVLWGDDINKRFYLFGGEYSQQPPADSGSPLWAYDVLNNRWDLFGPPPAFVSAVSYGAGVTISERGRATTTAGG
;
A
#
# COMPACT_ATOMS: atom_id res chain seq x y z
N MET A 1 4.50 33.61 -37.35
CA MET A 1 3.24 33.05 -36.81
C MET A 1 3.06 31.56 -37.07
N LEU A 2 3.51 31.00 -38.20
CA LEU A 2 3.39 29.55 -38.48
C LEU A 2 4.29 28.64 -37.62
N LEU A 3 5.40 29.18 -37.11
CA LEU A 3 6.38 28.43 -36.30
C LEU A 3 5.91 28.19 -34.86
N LEU A 4 5.09 29.10 -34.31
CA LEU A 4 4.58 29.00 -32.92
C LEU A 4 3.48 27.94 -32.81
N THR A 5 2.67 27.78 -33.86
CA THR A 5 1.58 26.77 -33.94
C THR A 5 2.09 25.33 -34.03
N LEU A 6 3.27 25.11 -34.64
CA LEU A 6 3.90 23.80 -34.73
C LEU A 6 4.50 23.32 -33.39
N ILE A 7 4.97 24.24 -32.54
CA ILE A 7 5.53 23.90 -31.22
C ILE A 7 4.42 23.50 -30.24
N VAL A 8 3.25 24.16 -30.28
CA VAL A 8 2.09 23.79 -29.45
C VAL A 8 1.48 22.45 -29.87
N ALA A 9 1.48 22.13 -31.17
CA ALA A 9 1.00 20.84 -31.68
C ALA A 9 1.97 19.67 -31.38
N GLY A 10 3.27 19.95 -31.21
CA GLY A 10 4.29 18.95 -30.86
C GLY A 10 4.31 18.54 -29.38
N LEU A 11 3.61 19.26 -28.51
CA LEU A 11 3.50 18.94 -27.07
C LEU A 11 2.35 17.96 -26.76
N ILE A 12 1.57 17.53 -27.77
CA ILE A 12 0.49 16.54 -27.63
C ILE A 12 1.02 15.10 -27.84
N THR A 13 2.34 14.90 -27.88
CA THR A 13 2.92 13.56 -27.97
C THR A 13 2.82 12.86 -26.61
N THR A 14 1.83 11.97 -26.51
CA THR A 14 1.77 10.83 -25.59
C THR A 14 2.14 11.14 -24.14
N ALA A 15 1.18 11.66 -23.38
CA ALA A 15 1.11 11.24 -21.99
C ALA A 15 0.91 9.72 -22.02
N TYR A 16 1.98 8.95 -21.79
CA TYR A 16 1.83 7.56 -21.38
C TYR A 16 0.75 7.56 -20.29
N ALA A 17 -0.31 6.77 -20.46
CA ALA A 17 -1.36 6.66 -19.46
C ALA A 17 -0.67 6.44 -18.11
N GLN A 18 -0.74 7.44 -17.24
CA GLN A 18 -0.13 7.36 -15.93
C GLN A 18 -0.73 6.13 -15.25
N LYS A 19 0.14 5.27 -14.71
CA LYS A 19 -0.25 4.07 -13.99
C LYS A 19 -1.16 4.44 -12.83
N ASP A 20 -2.46 4.39 -13.07
CA ASP A 20 -3.50 4.76 -12.13
C ASP A 20 -3.84 3.54 -11.25
N PRO A 21 -3.55 3.58 -9.95
CA PRO A 21 -3.79 2.46 -9.04
C PRO A 21 -5.27 2.24 -8.70
N VAL A 22 -6.17 3.12 -9.17
CA VAL A 22 -7.62 3.03 -8.93
C VAL A 22 -8.37 2.56 -10.19
N GLY A 23 -8.26 3.28 -11.31
CA GLY A 23 -8.98 2.96 -12.55
C GLY A 23 -8.16 2.18 -13.58
N GLY A 24 -6.82 2.24 -13.50
CA GLY A 24 -5.91 1.70 -14.51
C GLY A 24 -5.35 0.32 -14.21
N PHE A 25 -5.73 -0.32 -13.10
CA PHE A 25 -5.18 -1.61 -12.70
C PHE A 25 -6.06 -2.80 -13.12
N CYS A 26 -5.42 -3.95 -13.37
CA CYS A 26 -6.09 -5.21 -13.68
C CYS A 26 -6.09 -6.16 -12.47
N ARG A 27 -4.99 -6.19 -11.72
CA ARG A 27 -4.81 -7.11 -10.60
C ARG A 27 -3.98 -6.49 -9.48
N ARG A 28 -4.32 -6.81 -8.23
CA ARG A 28 -3.52 -6.53 -7.03
C ARG A 28 -3.40 -7.78 -6.16
N PHE A 29 -2.21 -8.10 -5.67
CA PHE A 29 -1.97 -9.31 -4.86
C PHE A 29 -0.76 -9.16 -3.93
N GLY A 30 -0.66 -10.00 -2.90
CA GLY A 30 0.42 -9.91 -1.90
C GLY A 30 0.39 -8.65 -1.03
N HIS A 31 -0.70 -7.87 -1.12
CA HIS A 31 -0.95 -6.68 -0.32
C HIS A 31 -1.45 -7.08 1.06
N GLN A 32 -1.20 -6.22 2.03
CA GLN A 32 -1.74 -6.28 3.38
C GLN A 32 -2.88 -5.30 3.55
N THR A 33 -3.81 -5.68 4.43
CA THR A 33 -4.99 -4.90 4.70
C THR A 33 -5.26 -4.77 6.19
N THR A 34 -5.94 -3.71 6.56
CA THR A 34 -6.53 -3.56 7.88
C THR A 34 -7.76 -2.68 7.79
N VAL A 35 -8.68 -2.85 8.73
CA VAL A 35 -9.86 -1.98 8.84
C VAL A 35 -9.63 -1.06 10.02
N ILE A 36 -9.84 0.24 9.80
CA ILE A 36 -10.02 1.20 10.88
C ILE A 36 -11.34 1.90 10.62
N ASP A 37 -12.20 1.89 11.64
CA ASP A 37 -13.58 2.37 11.54
C ASP A 37 -14.34 1.68 10.40
N ARG A 38 -14.62 2.41 9.32
CA ARG A 38 -15.40 1.96 8.15
C ARG A 38 -14.59 2.06 6.86
N LYS A 39 -13.25 2.02 6.96
CA LYS A 39 -12.34 2.04 5.83
C LYS A 39 -11.43 0.83 5.85
N LEU A 40 -11.41 0.08 4.75
CA LEU A 40 -10.47 -1.01 4.53
C LEU A 40 -9.23 -0.44 3.83
N TYR A 41 -8.15 -0.28 4.59
CA TYR A 41 -6.87 0.19 4.08
C TYR A 41 -6.12 -0.95 3.37
N ILE A 42 -5.48 -0.61 2.26
CA ILE A 42 -4.67 -1.50 1.45
C ILE A 42 -3.36 -0.79 1.16
N ASP A 43 -2.26 -1.39 1.57
CA ASP A 43 -0.92 -0.93 1.24
C ASP A 43 -0.12 -2.07 0.61
N GLY A 44 1.01 -1.76 0.00
CA GLY A 44 1.98 -2.74 -0.48
C GLY A 44 1.46 -3.76 -1.50
N GLY A 45 2.20 -4.86 -1.63
CA GLY A 45 1.95 -5.90 -2.61
C GLY A 45 2.41 -5.54 -4.03
N PHE A 46 1.85 -6.27 -4.99
CA PHE A 46 2.06 -6.07 -6.41
C PHE A 46 0.79 -5.58 -7.10
N ILE A 47 0.99 -4.83 -8.17
CA ILE A 47 -0.06 -4.33 -9.04
C ILE A 47 0.31 -4.56 -10.52
N ASN A 48 -0.64 -5.12 -11.28
CA ASN A 48 -0.56 -5.21 -12.74
C ASN A 48 -1.53 -4.20 -13.33
N TYR A 49 -1.10 -3.48 -14.37
CA TYR A 49 -1.93 -2.48 -15.04
C TYR A 49 -2.65 -3.06 -16.26
N SER A 50 -3.78 -2.44 -16.62
CA SER A 50 -4.56 -2.84 -17.78
C SER A 50 -4.00 -2.23 -19.07
N PRO A 51 -3.99 -2.94 -20.20
CA PRO A 51 -4.39 -4.35 -20.38
C PRO A 51 -3.26 -5.32 -19.99
N MET A 52 -3.58 -6.33 -19.19
CA MET A 52 -2.59 -7.29 -18.66
C MET A 52 -2.08 -8.25 -19.76
N GLU A 53 -2.82 -8.39 -20.86
CA GLU A 53 -2.43 -9.18 -22.03
C GLU A 53 -1.21 -8.59 -22.76
N ILE A 54 -0.98 -7.28 -22.59
CA ILE A 54 0.16 -6.56 -23.17
C ILE A 54 1.29 -6.43 -22.16
N ASP A 55 0.97 -6.13 -20.91
CA ASP A 55 1.95 -5.97 -19.84
C ASP A 55 1.50 -6.69 -18.55
N ALA A 56 2.02 -7.90 -18.36
CA ALA A 56 1.80 -8.71 -17.16
C ALA A 56 2.86 -8.47 -16.06
N THR A 57 3.65 -7.39 -16.16
CA THR A 57 4.73 -7.10 -15.20
C THR A 57 4.18 -6.85 -13.81
N ASN A 58 4.77 -7.51 -12.80
CA ASN A 58 4.46 -7.31 -11.39
C ASN A 58 5.19 -6.06 -10.86
N TYR A 59 4.52 -4.92 -10.90
CA TYR A 59 5.04 -3.70 -10.32
C TYR A 59 4.82 -3.71 -8.82
N THR A 60 5.80 -3.24 -8.04
CA THR A 60 5.59 -2.91 -6.64
C THR A 60 4.48 -1.87 -6.52
N ASN A 61 3.52 -2.11 -5.62
CA ASN A 61 2.46 -1.15 -5.35
C ASN A 61 2.90 -0.17 -4.28
N ASP A 62 3.30 1.02 -4.72
CA ASP A 62 3.75 2.11 -3.85
C ASP A 62 2.61 2.98 -3.31
N PHE A 63 1.37 2.65 -3.62
CA PHE A 63 0.22 3.44 -3.20
C PHE A 63 -0.41 2.89 -1.92
N LEU A 64 -0.61 3.79 -0.95
CA LEU A 64 -1.56 3.56 0.13
C LEU A 64 -2.96 3.93 -0.37
N SER A 65 -3.88 2.98 -0.30
CA SER A 65 -5.26 3.13 -0.77
C SER A 65 -6.25 2.65 0.28
N TYR A 66 -7.52 3.02 0.12
CA TYR A 66 -8.59 2.50 0.97
C TYR A 66 -9.89 2.34 0.21
N LEU A 67 -10.69 1.37 0.67
CA LEU A 67 -12.07 1.18 0.27
C LEU A 67 -12.98 1.79 1.33
N ASP A 68 -13.90 2.66 0.92
CA ASP A 68 -14.94 3.22 1.79
C ASP A 68 -16.09 2.20 1.93
N LEU A 69 -16.26 1.64 3.12
CA LEU A 69 -17.23 0.57 3.39
C LEU A 69 -18.65 1.09 3.66
N ASP A 70 -18.85 2.42 3.70
CA ASP A 70 -20.18 3.03 3.87
C ASP A 70 -20.78 3.50 2.54
N HIS A 71 -19.95 3.67 1.50
CA HIS A 71 -20.40 4.12 0.18
C HIS A 71 -20.06 3.12 -0.91
N ASN A 72 -21.10 2.58 -1.52
CA ASN A 72 -20.97 1.73 -2.71
C ASN A 72 -20.57 2.58 -3.92
N GLY A 73 -19.54 2.13 -4.62
CA GLY A 73 -19.16 2.59 -5.94
C GLY A 73 -19.82 1.73 -7.03
N SER A 74 -19.08 1.49 -8.11
CA SER A 74 -19.57 0.70 -9.24
C SER A 74 -19.85 -0.76 -8.87
N ARG A 75 -20.95 -1.32 -9.37
CA ARG A 75 -21.35 -2.74 -9.18
C ARG A 75 -21.51 -3.14 -7.70
N ASP A 76 -21.99 -2.22 -6.87
CA ASP A 76 -22.21 -2.42 -5.42
C ASP A 76 -20.94 -2.80 -4.64
N MET A 77 -19.76 -2.52 -5.20
CA MET A 77 -18.49 -2.67 -4.50
C MET A 77 -18.10 -1.36 -3.82
N PRO A 78 -17.49 -1.40 -2.62
CA PRO A 78 -16.91 -0.23 -1.97
C PRO A 78 -16.04 0.61 -2.91
N GLN A 79 -16.18 1.94 -2.87
CA GLN A 79 -15.38 2.82 -3.72
C GLN A 79 -13.91 2.84 -3.25
N LEU A 80 -12.98 2.63 -4.19
CA LEU A 80 -11.53 2.70 -3.96
C LEU A 80 -11.01 4.13 -4.12
N TYR A 81 -10.13 4.54 -3.20
CA TYR A 81 -9.42 5.81 -3.23
C TYR A 81 -7.91 5.59 -3.03
N ALA A 82 -7.09 6.40 -3.69
CA ALA A 82 -5.62 6.40 -3.56
C ALA A 82 -5.07 7.82 -3.32
N ASN A 83 -5.81 8.63 -2.55
CA ASN A 83 -5.47 10.01 -2.23
C ASN A 83 -4.82 10.17 -0.84
N LEU A 84 -4.17 9.11 -0.35
CA LEU A 84 -3.46 9.10 0.93
C LEU A 84 -1.97 9.35 0.70
N SER A 85 -1.31 9.93 1.70
CA SER A 85 0.12 10.20 1.64
C SER A 85 0.92 8.93 1.92
N LYS A 86 1.89 8.67 1.06
CA LYS A 86 2.95 7.69 1.29
C LYS A 86 4.21 8.23 0.62
N ASN A 87 5.24 8.45 1.42
CA ASN A 87 6.51 8.95 0.92
C ASN A 87 7.42 7.77 0.53
N SER A 88 8.41 8.01 -0.33
CA SER A 88 9.35 6.97 -0.79
C SER A 88 10.22 6.36 0.31
N SER A 89 10.30 7.00 1.47
CA SER A 89 10.97 6.46 2.66
C SER A 89 10.17 5.35 3.36
N VAL A 90 8.86 5.30 3.13
CA VAL A 90 7.99 4.28 3.72
C VAL A 90 8.12 3.02 2.87
N PRO A 91 8.38 1.85 3.48
CA PRO A 91 8.60 0.63 2.73
C PRO A 91 7.35 0.21 1.95
N SER A 92 7.55 -0.23 0.71
CA SER A 92 6.55 -0.92 -0.10
C SER A 92 6.94 -2.39 -0.18
N VAL A 93 6.43 -3.14 0.79
CA VAL A 93 6.67 -4.58 0.92
C VAL A 93 5.47 -5.37 0.43
N HIS A 94 5.68 -6.66 0.26
CA HIS A 94 4.63 -7.62 0.01
C HIS A 94 4.70 -8.77 1.03
N GLY A 95 3.54 -9.36 1.32
CA GLY A 95 3.43 -10.41 2.35
C GLY A 95 3.67 -9.91 3.78
N GLY A 96 3.65 -8.60 4.04
CA GLY A 96 3.70 -8.05 5.39
C GLY A 96 2.36 -8.12 6.11
N VAL A 97 2.26 -7.47 7.27
CA VAL A 97 1.01 -7.36 8.03
C VAL A 97 0.74 -5.90 8.38
N LEU A 98 -0.53 -5.49 8.27
CA LEU A 98 -1.03 -4.25 8.85
C LEU A 98 -1.79 -4.55 10.15
N TRP A 99 -1.37 -3.94 11.24
CA TRP A 99 -2.06 -4.02 12.52
C TRP A 99 -2.84 -2.73 12.76
N GLY A 100 -4.16 -2.80 12.65
CA GLY A 100 -5.05 -1.70 12.99
C GLY A 100 -5.08 -1.41 14.49
N ASP A 101 -5.27 -0.14 14.81
CA ASP A 101 -5.53 0.39 16.14
C ASP A 101 -6.68 1.41 16.02
N ASP A 102 -7.88 0.91 16.32
CA ASP A 102 -9.12 1.70 16.27
C ASP A 102 -9.20 2.78 17.35
N ILE A 103 -8.39 2.69 18.41
CA ILE A 103 -8.41 3.66 19.51
C ILE A 103 -7.59 4.88 19.11
N ASN A 104 -6.34 4.66 18.66
CA ASN A 104 -5.44 5.75 18.29
C ASN A 104 -5.56 6.18 16.81
N LYS A 105 -6.46 5.54 16.05
CA LYS A 105 -6.67 5.79 14.62
C LYS A 105 -5.37 5.67 13.82
N ARG A 106 -4.65 4.58 14.10
CA ARG A 106 -3.36 4.28 13.50
C ARG A 106 -3.33 2.85 13.02
N PHE A 107 -2.52 2.55 12.01
CA PHE A 107 -2.13 1.18 11.76
C PHE A 107 -0.63 1.05 11.63
N TYR A 108 -0.11 -0.12 11.96
CA TYR A 108 1.31 -0.42 11.96
C TYR A 108 1.65 -1.39 10.84
N LEU A 109 2.74 -1.12 10.11
CA LEU A 109 3.29 -2.02 9.11
C LEU A 109 4.46 -2.78 9.72
N PHE A 110 4.37 -4.11 9.70
CA PHE A 110 5.42 -5.00 10.18
C PHE A 110 5.67 -6.15 9.20
N GLY A 111 6.95 -6.52 9.04
CA GLY A 111 7.35 -7.64 8.19
C GLY A 111 7.24 -7.36 6.69
N GLY A 112 7.16 -8.43 5.92
CA GLY A 112 7.15 -8.41 4.47
C GLY A 112 8.55 -8.35 3.85
N GLU A 113 8.59 -8.52 2.53
CA GLU A 113 9.83 -8.50 1.76
C GLU A 113 9.72 -7.53 0.57
N TYR A 114 10.86 -7.09 0.05
CA TYR A 114 10.89 -6.24 -1.15
C TYR A 114 10.89 -7.10 -2.40
N SER A 115 10.40 -6.56 -3.52
CA SER A 115 10.42 -7.31 -4.79
C SER A 115 11.85 -7.71 -5.15
N GLN A 116 12.04 -9.00 -5.46
CA GLN A 116 13.33 -9.58 -5.85
C GLN A 116 14.43 -9.47 -4.78
N GLN A 117 14.06 -9.26 -3.51
CA GLN A 117 14.99 -9.23 -2.38
C GLN A 117 14.45 -10.14 -1.26
N PRO A 118 15.33 -10.75 -0.44
CA PRO A 118 14.89 -11.48 0.73
C PRO A 118 14.16 -10.55 1.74
N PRO A 119 13.39 -11.12 2.70
CA PRO A 119 12.85 -10.36 3.82
C PRO A 119 13.92 -9.54 4.52
N ALA A 120 13.55 -8.35 4.99
CA ALA A 120 14.48 -7.46 5.66
C ALA A 120 15.06 -8.11 6.93
N ASP A 121 16.33 -7.81 7.24
CA ASP A 121 17.02 -8.37 8.39
C ASP A 121 16.30 -8.05 9.72
N SER A 122 16.62 -8.84 10.75
CA SER A 122 16.15 -8.64 12.12
C SER A 122 16.41 -7.20 12.58
N GLY A 123 15.38 -6.53 13.12
CA GLY A 123 15.49 -5.12 13.53
C GLY A 123 14.89 -4.12 12.56
N SER A 124 14.15 -4.59 11.54
CA SER A 124 13.34 -3.72 10.68
C SER A 124 12.44 -2.81 11.51
N PRO A 125 12.43 -1.49 11.24
CA PRO A 125 11.72 -0.56 12.09
C PRO A 125 10.21 -0.67 11.90
N LEU A 126 9.48 -0.42 12.98
CA LEU A 126 8.03 -0.35 12.95
C LEU A 126 7.59 0.99 12.35
N TRP A 127 6.79 0.92 11.29
CA TRP A 127 6.15 2.09 10.70
C TRP A 127 4.70 2.17 11.15
N ALA A 128 4.21 3.37 11.43
CA ALA A 128 2.83 3.62 11.79
C ALA A 128 2.23 4.67 10.86
N TYR A 129 1.05 4.41 10.31
CA TYR A 129 0.28 5.41 9.60
C TYR A 129 -0.75 6.04 10.54
N ASP A 130 -0.74 7.36 10.63
CA ASP A 130 -1.73 8.16 11.32
C ASP A 130 -2.85 8.54 10.35
N VAL A 131 -4.03 7.94 10.55
CA VAL A 131 -5.19 8.12 9.68
C VAL A 131 -5.72 9.54 9.74
N LEU A 132 -5.72 10.16 10.93
CA LEU A 132 -6.30 11.49 11.14
C LEU A 132 -5.44 12.57 10.49
N ASN A 133 -4.12 12.40 10.56
CA ASN A 133 -3.15 13.37 10.05
C ASN A 133 -2.63 13.03 8.65
N ASN A 134 -3.09 11.93 8.04
CA ASN A 134 -2.67 11.46 6.72
C ASN A 134 -1.13 11.46 6.57
N ARG A 135 -0.41 10.76 7.46
CA ARG A 135 1.05 10.71 7.46
C ARG A 135 1.61 9.43 8.10
N TRP A 136 2.81 9.05 7.67
CA TRP A 136 3.56 7.96 8.26
C TRP A 136 4.56 8.47 9.30
N ASP A 137 4.64 7.77 10.43
CA ASP A 137 5.58 7.96 11.53
C ASP A 137 6.50 6.72 11.64
N LEU A 138 7.79 6.97 11.90
CA LEU A 138 8.77 5.92 12.16
C LEU A 138 8.91 5.72 13.68
N PHE A 139 8.57 4.54 14.20
CA PHE A 139 8.67 4.22 15.62
C PHE A 139 10.02 3.59 16.00
N GLY A 140 10.86 3.29 15.01
CA GLY A 140 12.19 2.71 15.21
C GLY A 140 12.17 1.19 15.35
N PRO A 141 13.34 0.58 15.59
CA PRO A 141 13.48 -0.87 15.69
C PRO A 141 12.81 -1.41 16.98
N PRO A 142 12.30 -2.65 16.97
CA PRO A 142 11.76 -3.29 18.16
C PRO A 142 12.84 -3.48 19.25
N PRO A 143 12.48 -3.49 20.55
CA PRO A 143 13.43 -3.64 21.65
C PRO A 143 14.16 -5.00 21.69
N ALA A 144 13.61 -6.01 21.01
CA ALA A 144 14.17 -7.35 20.90
C ALA A 144 14.35 -7.71 19.42
N PHE A 145 15.24 -8.66 19.14
CA PHE A 145 15.43 -9.22 17.81
C PHE A 145 14.18 -9.97 17.36
N VAL A 146 13.30 -9.25 16.66
CA VAL A 146 12.16 -9.82 15.94
C VAL A 146 12.52 -9.86 14.46
N SER A 147 12.41 -11.04 13.86
CA SER A 147 12.60 -11.19 12.41
C SER A 147 11.42 -10.57 11.66
N ALA A 148 11.70 -9.83 10.60
CA ALA A 148 10.69 -9.29 9.70
C ALA A 148 10.23 -10.43 8.77
N VAL A 149 9.26 -11.20 9.23
CA VAL A 149 8.72 -12.35 8.48
C VAL A 149 7.77 -11.90 7.37
N SER A 150 7.64 -12.70 6.31
CA SER A 150 6.71 -12.49 5.20
C SER A 150 5.72 -13.67 5.09
N TYR A 151 4.57 -13.41 4.44
CA TYR A 151 3.51 -14.38 4.10
C TYR A 151 2.90 -15.17 5.26
N GLY A 152 3.07 -14.68 6.48
CA GLY A 152 2.49 -15.29 7.68
C GLY A 152 1.10 -14.77 8.01
N ALA A 153 0.56 -15.25 9.12
CA ALA A 153 -0.66 -14.72 9.70
C ALA A 153 -0.31 -13.63 10.71
N GLY A 154 -1.15 -12.60 10.81
CA GLY A 154 -1.03 -11.62 11.87
C GLY A 154 -2.37 -11.13 12.36
N VAL A 155 -2.43 -10.80 13.64
CA VAL A 155 -3.63 -10.34 14.33
C VAL A 155 -3.26 -9.26 15.33
N THR A 156 -4.20 -8.35 15.56
CA THR A 156 -4.09 -7.26 16.54
C THR A 156 -5.25 -7.32 17.52
N ILE A 157 -5.02 -6.85 18.74
CA ILE A 157 -6.01 -6.61 19.78
C ILE A 157 -5.85 -5.14 20.17
N SER A 158 -6.57 -4.27 19.45
CA SER A 158 -6.48 -2.81 19.59
C SER A 158 -6.63 -2.35 21.04
N GLU A 159 -7.60 -2.90 21.77
CA GLU A 159 -7.89 -2.58 23.18
C GLU A 159 -6.72 -2.83 24.14
N ARG A 160 -5.79 -3.70 23.76
CA ARG A 160 -4.61 -4.04 24.58
C ARG A 160 -3.32 -3.43 24.03
N GLY A 161 -3.37 -2.75 22.87
CA GLY A 161 -2.17 -2.30 22.17
C GLY A 161 -1.22 -3.45 21.84
N ARG A 162 -1.76 -4.64 21.52
CA ARG A 162 -0.95 -5.85 21.28
C ARG A 162 -1.23 -6.42 19.91
N ALA A 163 -0.18 -6.75 19.18
CA ALA A 163 -0.26 -7.50 17.95
C ALA A 163 0.64 -8.73 17.99
N THR A 164 0.35 -9.71 17.14
CA THR A 164 1.12 -10.95 17.00
C THR A 164 1.17 -11.33 15.53
N THR A 165 2.33 -11.77 15.06
CA THR A 165 2.51 -12.32 13.72
C THR A 165 3.25 -13.63 13.80
N THR A 166 2.95 -14.52 12.87
CA THR A 166 3.71 -15.74 12.60
C THR A 166 4.45 -15.58 11.27
N ALA A 167 5.41 -16.46 11.00
CA ALA A 167 6.06 -16.55 9.69
C ALA A 167 5.21 -17.41 8.73
N GLY A 168 5.21 -17.05 7.45
CA GLY A 168 4.78 -17.94 6.37
C GLY A 168 5.85 -18.98 6.09
N GLY A 169 5.44 -20.20 5.72
CA GLY A 169 6.33 -21.31 5.34
C GLY A 169 6.15 -21.71 3.88
#